data_AF-A0A377CC85-F1
#
_entry.id   AF-A0A377CC85-F1
#
_cell.length_a   1.000
_cell.length_b   1.000
_cell.length_c   1.000
_cell.angle_alpha   90.00
_cell.angle_beta   90.00
_cell.angle_gamma   90.00
#
_symmetry.space_group_name_H-M   'P 1'
#
loop_
_entity.id
_entity.type
_entity.pdbx_description
1 polymer ?
#
loop_
_entity_poly.entity_id
_entity_poly.type
_entity_poly.pdbx_seq_one_letter_code
_entity_poly.pdbx_strand_id
1 'polypeptide(L)' 'MLDWTDRHCRYFLRLLSRNTLLYTEMVTTGAIIHGKGDYLAYSEEEHPVALQLGGSDPAALAQWCKAGRSARI' A
#
# COMPACT_ATOMS: atom_id res chain seq x y z
N MET A 1 4.86 -3.24 7.21
CA MET A 1 4.87 -3.06 8.67
C MET A 1 4.61 -1.59 8.97
N LEU A 2 3.60 -1.33 9.80
CA LEU A 2 3.19 0.04 10.15
C LEU A 2 4.39 0.82 10.72
N ASP A 3 4.52 2.08 10.31
CA ASP A 3 5.60 3.03 10.58
C ASP A 3 7.00 2.64 10.06
N TRP A 4 7.12 1.54 9.32
CA TRP A 4 8.40 1.06 8.81
C TRP A 4 8.43 0.93 7.29
N THR A 5 7.44 0.29 6.67
CA THR A 5 7.44 0.03 5.22
C THR A 5 6.83 1.18 4.44
N ASP A 6 7.23 2.40 4.76
CA ASP A 6 6.90 3.58 3.97
C ASP A 6 7.60 3.54 2.60
N ARG A 7 7.35 4.57 1.77
CA ARG A 7 7.97 4.68 0.44
C ARG A 7 9.50 4.71 0.47
N HIS A 8 10.11 5.31 1.49
CA HIS A 8 11.56 5.47 1.58
C HIS A 8 12.23 4.14 1.95
N CYS A 9 11.64 3.43 2.90
CA CYS A 9 12.06 2.08 3.28
C CYS A 9 11.94 1.12 2.10
N ARG A 10 10.80 1.11 1.39
CA ARG A 10 10.60 0.23 0.23
C ARG A 10 11.57 0.55 -0.91
N TYR A 11 11.84 1.83 -1.17
CA TYR A 11 12.87 2.22 -2.13
C TYR A 11 14.25 1.68 -1.73
N PHE A 12 14.65 1.85 -0.45
CA PHE A 12 15.90 1.29 0.05
C PHE A 12 15.96 -0.24 -0.09
N LEU A 13 14.89 -0.96 0.28
CA LEU A 13 14.81 -2.42 0.11
C LEU A 13 14.88 -2.85 -1.36
N ARG A 14 14.38 -2.03 -2.29
CA ARG A 14 14.51 -2.28 -3.74
C ARG A 14 15.95 -2.18 -4.22
N LEU A 15 16.75 -1.28 -3.64
CA LEU A 15 18.20 -1.21 -3.95
C LEU A 15 18.93 -2.48 -3.53
N LEU A 16 18.44 -3.18 -2.50
CA LEU A 16 19.01 -4.45 -2.02
C LEU A 16 18.54 -5.66 -2.84
N SER A 17 17.29 -5.66 -3.30
CA SER A 17 16.73 -6.76 -4.09
C SER A 17 15.77 -6.26 -5.16
N ARG A 18 15.98 -6.71 -6.40
CA ARG A 18 15.14 -6.36 -7.56
C ARG A 18 13.86 -7.19 -7.68
N ASN A 19 13.81 -8.36 -7.04
CA ASN A 19 12.76 -9.36 -7.29
C ASN A 19 11.86 -9.59 -6.08
N THR A 20 12.21 -9.06 -4.90
CA THR A 20 11.38 -9.22 -3.70
C THR A 20 10.07 -8.47 -3.87
N LEU A 21 8.95 -9.15 -3.56
CA LEU A 21 7.64 -8.52 -3.41
C LEU A 21 7.60 -7.71 -2.12
N LEU A 22 7.43 -6.39 -2.26
CA LEU A 22 7.31 -5.49 -1.11
C LEU A 22 5.83 -5.30 -0.75
N TYR A 23 5.53 -5.04 0.51
CA TYR A 23 4.19 -4.70 0.96
C TYR A 23 4.16 -3.25 1.43
N THR A 24 3.07 -2.54 1.11
CA THR A 24 2.79 -1.25 1.73
C THR A 24 2.60 -1.40 3.24
N GLU A 25 2.55 -0.28 3.94
CA GLU A 25 1.93 -0.29 5.26
C GLU A 25 0.48 -0.76 5.16
N MET A 26 -0.02 -1.37 6.24
CA MET A 26 -1.42 -1.78 6.31
C MET A 26 -2.28 -0.52 6.42
N VAL A 27 -3.12 -0.29 5.41
CA VAL A 27 -4.07 0.82 5.39
C VAL A 27 -5.44 0.29 5.78
N THR A 28 -6.03 0.83 6.85
CA THR A 28 -7.37 0.41 7.27
C THR A 28 -8.45 1.11 6.44
N THR A 29 -9.55 0.43 6.15
CA THR A 29 -10.68 1.03 5.41
C THR A 29 -11.20 2.30 6.08
N GLY A 30 -11.24 2.33 7.42
CA GLY A 30 -11.58 3.52 8.19
C GLY A 30 -10.62 4.69 8.00
N ALA A 31 -9.31 4.43 7.88
CA ALA A 31 -8.32 5.46 7.60
C ALA A 31 -8.49 6.05 6.20
N ILE A 32 -8.88 5.23 5.20
CA ILE A 32 -9.11 5.74 3.84
C ILE A 32 -10.40 6.57 3.77
N ILE A 33 -11.45 6.16 4.48
CA ILE A 33 -12.76 6.84 4.46
C ILE A 33 -12.73 8.16 5.25
N HIS A 34 -12.08 8.17 6.41
CA HIS A 34 -12.12 9.31 7.33
C HIS A 34 -10.81 10.10 7.42
N GLY A 35 -9.72 9.54 6.92
CA GLY A 35 -8.41 10.20 6.91
C GLY A 35 -8.29 11.22 5.78
N LYS A 36 -7.27 12.08 5.92
CA LYS A 36 -6.93 13.12 4.93
C LYS A 36 -5.57 12.88 4.26
N GLY A 37 -4.93 11.76 4.57
CA GLY A 37 -3.63 11.40 4.03
C GLY A 37 -3.75 10.72 2.67
N ASP A 38 -2.68 10.82 1.88
CA ASP A 38 -2.53 10.00 0.68
C ASP A 38 -1.96 8.63 1.07
N TYR A 39 -2.87 7.75 1.51
CA TYR A 39 -2.50 6.42 2.01
C TYR A 39 -2.17 5.41 0.90
N LEU A 40 -2.38 5.78 -0.37
CA LEU A 40 -2.11 4.94 -1.54
C LEU A 40 -0.92 5.47 -2.36
N ALA A 41 -0.17 6.44 -1.85
CA ALA A 41 1.02 6.95 -2.50
C ALA A 41 2.10 5.86 -2.65
N TYR A 42 2.61 5.71 -3.87
CA TYR A 42 3.73 4.84 -4.20
C TYR A 42 4.58 5.46 -5.33
N SER A 43 5.74 4.85 -5.60
CA SER A 43 6.68 5.19 -6.67
C SER A 43 6.82 4.00 -7.61
N GLU A 44 6.98 4.25 -8.92
CA GLU A 44 7.14 3.17 -9.92
C GLU A 44 8.39 2.31 -9.66
N GLU A 45 9.42 2.90 -9.08
CA GLU A 45 10.66 2.22 -8.71
C GLU A 45 10.45 1.15 -7.62
N GLU A 46 9.34 1.19 -6.88
CA GLU A 46 9.06 0.23 -5.81
C GLU A 46 8.60 -1.14 -6.33
N HIS A 47 8.18 -1.23 -7.59
CA HIS A 47 7.62 -2.46 -8.14
C HIS A 47 8.64 -3.62 -8.19
N PRO A 48 8.19 -4.88 -7.93
CA PRO A 48 6.82 -5.27 -7.54
C PRO A 48 6.48 -4.93 -6.07
N VAL A 49 5.32 -4.31 -5.86
CA VAL A 49 4.75 -3.96 -4.55
C VAL A 49 3.30 -4.44 -4.45
N ALA A 50 2.84 -4.80 -3.26
CA ALA A 50 1.46 -5.20 -2.97
C ALA A 50 0.83 -4.27 -1.94
N LEU A 51 -0.41 -3.85 -2.21
CA LEU A 51 -1.23 -3.09 -1.27
C LEU A 51 -1.77 -4.00 -0.15
N GLN A 52 -1.53 -3.61 1.10
CA GLN A 52 -2.11 -4.27 2.26
C GLN A 52 -3.29 -3.47 2.82
N LEU A 53 -4.49 -4.05 2.77
CA LEU A 53 -5.71 -3.46 3.33
C LEU A 53 -6.11 -4.13 4.64
N GLY A 54 -6.53 -3.34 5.63
CA GLY A 54 -7.07 -3.80 6.90
C GLY A 54 -8.55 -3.43 7.07
N GLY A 55 -9.38 -4.35 7.53
CA GLY A 55 -10.79 -4.06 7.77
C GLY A 55 -11.62 -5.32 8.02
N SER A 56 -12.85 -5.13 8.47
CA SER A 56 -13.81 -6.21 8.74
C SER A 56 -15.02 -6.21 7.80
N ASP A 57 -15.27 -5.10 7.08
CA ASP A 57 -16.35 -5.00 6.09
C ASP A 57 -15.85 -5.46 4.70
N PRO A 58 -16.36 -6.59 4.17
CA PRO A 58 -15.96 -7.10 2.86
C PRO A 58 -16.27 -6.13 1.71
N ALA A 59 -17.35 -5.35 1.81
CA ALA A 59 -17.75 -4.43 0.74
C ALA A 59 -16.77 -3.25 0.66
N ALA A 60 -16.42 -2.66 1.80
CA ALA A 60 -15.40 -1.61 1.87
C ALA A 60 -14.02 -2.12 1.39
N LEU A 61 -13.61 -3.33 1.80
CA LEU A 61 -12.35 -3.93 1.34
C LEU A 61 -12.33 -4.12 -0.18
N ALA A 62 -13.43 -4.61 -0.78
CA ALA A 62 -13.54 -4.80 -2.22
C ALA A 62 -13.48 -3.48 -2.99
N GLN A 63 -14.13 -2.43 -2.48
CA GLN A 63 -14.09 -1.09 -3.07
C GLN A 63 -12.66 -0.54 -3.10
N TRP A 64 -11.95 -0.60 -1.98
CA TRP A 64 -10.60 -0.04 -1.88
C TRP A 64 -9.55 -0.89 -2.59
N CYS A 65 -9.74 -2.21 -2.70
CA CYS A 65 -8.91 -3.05 -3.55
C CYS A 65 -9.02 -2.65 -5.03
N LYS A 66 -10.23 -2.35 -5.53
CA LYS A 66 -10.45 -1.85 -6.90
C LYS A 66 -9.82 -0.47 -7.10
N ALA A 67 -9.95 0.42 -6.12
CA ALA A 67 -9.33 1.74 -6.16
C ALA A 67 -7.80 1.65 -6.23
N GLY A 68 -7.17 0.83 -5.37
CA GLY A 68 -5.72 0.60 -5.37
C GLY A 68 -5.19 0.02 -6.69
N ARG A 69 -5.92 -0.94 -7.29
CA ARG A 69 -5.58 -1.46 -8.62
C ARG A 69 -5.62 -0.37 -9.71
N SER A 70 -6.59 0.54 -9.62
CA SER A 70 -6.72 1.66 -10.58
C SER A 70 -5.59 2.66 -10.41
N ALA A 71 -5.08 2.81 -9.18
CA ALA A 71 -3.87 3.56 -8.88
C ALA A 71 -2.59 2.87 -9.38
N ARG A 72 -2.65 1.61 -9.86
CA ARG A 72 -1.52 0.77 -10.30
C ARG A 72 -0.52 0.38 -9.20
N ILE A 73 -0.99 0.24 -7.95
CA ILE A 73 -0.28 -0.57 -6.95
C ILE A 73 -0.37 -2.04 -7.32
#